data_AF-X8DZ46-F1
#
_entry.id   AF-X8DZ46-F1
#
_cell.length_a   1.000
_cell.length_b   1.000
_cell.length_c   1.000
_cell.angle_alpha   90.00
_cell.angle_beta   90.00
_cell.angle_gamma   90.00
#
_symmetry.space_group_name_H-M   'P 1'
#
loop_
_entity.id
_entity.type
_entity.pdbx_description
1 polymer ?
#
loop_
_entity_poly.entity_id
_entity_poly.type
_entity_poly.pdbx_seq_one_letter_code
_entity_poly.pdbx_strand_id
1 'polypeptide(L)'
;MPPPLRWENVPPGTESLALVVDDPDAPAGLYVHWVVTGIPPSTTGIGDGPLPQGASVSLNSAGKAEYFGPCPPAGTGVHHYRFQLYALNQPLTLASSTPAREATETIAKAATAEARIVGLFGG
;
A
#
# COMPACT_ATOMS: atom_id res chain seq x y z
N MET A 1 -11.94 5.72 -3.01
CA MET A 1 -10.91 6.56 -2.37
C MET A 1 -10.37 5.84 -1.14
N PRO A 2 -9.06 5.94 -0.85
CA PRO A 2 -8.48 5.37 0.35
C PRO A 2 -8.91 6.15 1.60
N PRO A 3 -8.95 5.52 2.78
CA PRO A 3 -9.12 6.25 4.04
C PRO A 3 -7.91 7.16 4.31
N PRO A 4 -8.08 8.26 5.06
CA PRO A 4 -6.96 9.10 5.47
C PRO A 4 -6.01 8.31 6.37
N LEU A 5 -4.73 8.29 5.98
CA LEU A 5 -3.64 7.67 6.70
C LEU A 5 -2.67 8.75 7.16
N ARG A 6 -2.22 8.63 8.40
CA ARG A 6 -1.20 9.49 9.01
C ARG A 6 -0.11 8.63 9.59
N TRP A 7 1.11 9.13 9.51
CA TRP A 7 2.27 8.50 10.13
C TRP A 7 3.25 9.56 10.60
N GLU A 8 4.09 9.14 11.53
CA GLU A 8 5.10 9.95 12.20
C GLU A 8 6.33 9.08 12.46
N ASN A 9 7.40 9.69 12.97
CA ASN A 9 8.62 8.98 13.36
C ASN A 9 9.26 8.18 12.22
N VAL A 10 9.27 8.73 10.99
CA VAL A 10 9.98 8.14 9.84
C VAL A 10 11.47 7.99 10.20
N PRO A 11 12.06 6.78 10.07
CA PRO A 11 13.44 6.55 10.48
C PRO A 11 14.45 7.46 9.76
N PRO A 12 15.51 7.92 10.43
CA PRO A 12 16.62 8.63 9.78
C PRO A 12 17.23 7.78 8.66
N GLY A 13 17.60 8.42 7.55
CA GLY A 13 18.14 7.73 6.37
C GLY A 13 17.08 7.12 5.45
N THR A 14 15.78 7.36 5.71
CA THR A 14 14.73 7.05 4.73
C THR A 14 14.83 8.02 3.56
N GLU A 15 14.96 7.48 2.35
CA GLU A 15 14.98 8.25 1.10
C GLU A 15 13.65 8.20 0.35
N SER A 16 12.85 7.14 0.58
CA SER A 16 11.52 6.98 -0.01
C SER A 16 10.61 6.18 0.92
N LEU A 17 9.30 6.44 0.85
CA LEU A 17 8.26 5.66 1.48
C LEU A 17 7.44 4.90 0.43
N ALA A 18 6.91 3.75 0.80
CA ALA A 18 5.96 2.99 0.00
C ALA A 18 4.78 2.52 0.85
N LEU A 19 3.59 2.44 0.25
CA LEU A 19 2.36 2.03 0.89
C LEU A 19 1.77 0.85 0.14
N VAL A 20 1.49 -0.24 0.86
CA VAL A 20 0.77 -1.41 0.35
C VAL A 20 -0.50 -1.60 1.17
N VAL A 21 -1.62 -1.77 0.49
CA VAL A 21 -2.87 -2.23 1.10
C VAL A 21 -3.20 -3.58 0.52
N ASP A 22 -3.36 -4.58 1.38
CA ASP A 22 -3.71 -5.93 0.95
C ASP A 22 -4.69 -6.61 1.92
N ASP A 23 -5.26 -7.72 1.47
CA ASP A 23 -6.22 -8.57 2.16
C ASP A 23 -5.74 -10.03 2.02
N PRO A 24 -5.21 -10.65 3.09
CA PRO A 24 -4.76 -12.04 3.07
C PRO A 24 -5.92 -13.04 3.13
N ASP A 25 -7.15 -12.60 3.45
CA ASP A 25 -8.32 -13.46 3.66
C ASP A 25 -9.17 -13.64 2.40
N ALA A 26 -8.81 -12.97 1.31
CA ALA A 26 -9.48 -13.11 0.03
C ALA A 26 -9.51 -14.59 -0.44
N PRO A 27 -10.63 -15.08 -1.03
CA PRO A 27 -10.80 -16.52 -1.31
C PRO A 27 -9.76 -17.13 -2.25
N ALA A 28 -9.16 -16.31 -3.12
CA ALA A 28 -8.11 -16.73 -4.06
C ALA A 28 -6.69 -16.55 -3.48
N GLY A 29 -6.57 -16.29 -2.18
CA GLY A 29 -5.33 -15.88 -1.51
C GLY A 29 -5.13 -14.36 -1.55
N LEU A 30 -3.91 -13.92 -1.23
CA LEU A 30 -3.55 -12.50 -1.06
C LEU A 30 -4.09 -11.60 -2.18
N TYR A 31 -4.92 -10.63 -1.81
CA TYR A 31 -5.45 -9.62 -2.71
C TYR A 31 -4.85 -8.25 -2.39
N VAL A 32 -4.15 -7.64 -3.35
CA VAL A 32 -3.55 -6.32 -3.19
C VAL A 32 -4.56 -5.28 -3.66
N HIS A 33 -4.98 -4.42 -2.75
CA HIS A 33 -5.94 -3.34 -2.95
C HIS A 33 -5.30 -2.06 -3.47
N TRP A 34 -4.04 -1.80 -3.10
CA TRP A 34 -3.34 -0.58 -3.49
C TRP A 34 -1.83 -0.68 -3.30
N VAL A 35 -1.08 -0.06 -4.22
CA VAL A 35 0.38 0.03 -4.16
C VAL A 35 0.80 1.44 -4.55
N VAL A 36 1.49 2.13 -3.64
CA VAL A 36 2.06 3.46 -3.87
C VAL A 36 3.55 3.43 -3.57
N THR A 37 4.36 3.96 -4.47
CA THR A 37 5.82 4.09 -4.31
C THR A 37 6.26 5.52 -4.56
N GLY A 38 7.49 5.88 -4.20
CA GLY A 38 8.04 7.22 -4.43
C GLY A 38 7.47 8.30 -3.52
N ILE A 39 6.86 7.92 -2.39
CA ILE A 39 6.33 8.90 -1.43
C ILE A 39 7.53 9.58 -0.76
N PRO A 40 7.64 10.92 -0.78
CA PRO A 40 8.73 11.62 -0.10
C PRO A 40 8.75 11.31 1.40
N PRO A 41 9.92 11.12 2.04
CA PRO A 41 10.02 10.80 3.46
C PRO A 41 9.53 11.91 4.39
N SER A 42 9.43 13.15 3.89
CA SER A 42 8.82 14.30 4.57
C SER A 42 7.28 14.29 4.57
N THR A 43 6.66 13.40 3.80
CA THR A 43 5.20 13.23 3.80
C THR A 43 4.76 12.64 5.14
N THR A 44 3.70 13.19 5.75
CA THR A 44 3.14 12.72 7.03
C THR A 44 1.78 12.04 6.90
N GLY A 45 1.30 11.88 5.68
CA GLY A 45 0.06 11.16 5.40
C GLY A 45 -0.45 11.32 3.98
N ILE A 46 -1.43 10.48 3.64
CA ILE A 46 -2.19 10.52 2.38
C ILE A 46 -3.67 10.42 2.75
N GLY A 47 -4.55 10.97 1.92
CA GLY A 47 -5.99 10.84 2.10
C GLY A 47 -6.75 11.01 0.81
N ASP A 48 -7.82 11.78 0.89
CA ASP A 48 -8.79 12.11 -0.14
C ASP A 48 -8.30 13.13 -1.18
N GLY A 49 -7.13 13.74 -0.96
CA GLY A 49 -6.46 14.62 -1.90
C GLY A 49 -5.54 13.92 -2.92
N PRO A 50 -4.89 14.69 -3.81
CA PRO A 50 -3.89 14.14 -4.71
C PRO A 50 -2.72 13.53 -3.93
N LEU A 51 -2.10 12.50 -4.53
CA LEU A 51 -0.87 11.93 -4.00
C LEU A 51 0.26 12.96 -3.99
N PRO A 52 1.20 12.87 -3.02
CA PRO A 52 2.34 13.77 -2.96
C PRO A 52 3.18 13.69 -4.25
N GLN A 53 3.81 14.81 -4.61
CA GLN A 53 4.67 14.85 -5.78
C GLN A 53 5.78 13.79 -5.67
N GLY A 54 5.99 13.04 -6.76
CA GLY A 54 6.94 11.92 -6.80
C GLY A 54 6.31 10.55 -6.56
N ALA A 55 5.12 10.50 -5.97
CA ALA A 55 4.41 9.25 -5.78
C ALA A 55 3.87 8.68 -7.09
N SER A 56 3.95 7.36 -7.23
CA SER A 56 3.44 6.58 -8.36
C SER A 56 2.58 5.43 -7.86
N VAL A 57 1.52 5.09 -8.60
CA VAL A 57 0.62 3.98 -8.29
C VAL A 57 0.85 2.86 -9.29
N SER A 58 1.13 1.66 -8.80
CA SER A 58 1.28 0.43 -9.61
C SER A 58 -0.03 -0.37 -9.67
N LEU A 59 -0.07 -1.41 -10.49
CA LEU A 59 -1.27 -2.25 -10.62
C LEU A 59 -1.60 -2.93 -9.28
N ASN A 60 -2.88 -2.92 -8.93
CA ASN A 60 -3.48 -3.75 -7.88
C ASN A 60 -3.86 -5.15 -8.43
N SER A 61 -4.44 -6.01 -7.59
CA SER A 61 -4.86 -7.36 -8.02
C SER A 61 -5.98 -7.37 -9.08
N ALA A 62 -6.70 -6.25 -9.26
CA ALA A 62 -7.67 -6.06 -10.35
C ALA A 62 -7.02 -5.58 -11.67
N GLY A 63 -5.69 -5.42 -11.71
CA GLY A 63 -4.99 -4.90 -12.89
C GLY A 63 -5.23 -3.41 -13.13
N LYS A 64 -5.52 -2.64 -12.08
CA LYS A 64 -5.72 -1.18 -12.15
C LYS A 64 -4.73 -0.44 -11.28
N ALA A 65 -4.25 0.70 -11.74
CA ALA A 65 -3.36 1.58 -10.98
C ALA A 65 -4.17 2.56 -10.10
N GLU A 66 -4.96 2.01 -9.18
CA GLU A 66 -5.83 2.77 -8.29
C GLU A 66 -6.09 2.03 -6.97
N TYR A 67 -6.62 2.74 -5.97
CA TYR A 67 -7.10 2.11 -4.73
C TYR A 67 -8.45 1.42 -4.98
N PHE A 68 -8.52 0.13 -4.67
CA PHE A 68 -9.78 -0.62 -4.63
C PHE A 68 -10.19 -0.87 -3.18
N GLY A 69 -11.40 -0.47 -2.77
CA GLY A 69 -11.85 -0.61 -1.38
C GLY A 69 -12.23 -2.04 -0.98
N PRO A 70 -12.51 -2.27 0.32
CA PRO A 70 -13.10 -3.51 0.80
C PRO A 70 -14.39 -3.88 0.07
N CYS A 71 -14.46 -5.11 -0.44
CA CYS A 71 -15.66 -5.69 -1.04
C CYS A 71 -15.59 -7.23 -0.93
N PRO A 72 -15.55 -7.78 0.31
CA PRO A 72 -15.47 -9.22 0.51
C PRO A 72 -16.77 -9.89 0.03
N PRO A 73 -16.70 -11.09 -0.55
CA PRO A 73 -17.90 -11.84 -0.93
C PRO A 73 -18.76 -12.17 0.29
N ALA A 74 -20.08 -12.21 0.12
CA ALA A 74 -20.98 -12.59 1.21
C ALA A 74 -20.66 -14.00 1.74
N GLY A 75 -20.58 -14.14 3.06
CA GLY A 75 -20.34 -15.43 3.72
C GLY A 75 -18.87 -15.87 3.80
N THR A 76 -17.91 -15.05 3.37
CA THR A 76 -16.47 -15.32 3.59
C THR A 76 -15.97 -14.84 4.96
N GLY A 77 -16.85 -14.23 5.76
CA GLY A 77 -16.54 -13.79 7.12
C GLY A 77 -15.91 -12.40 7.17
N VAL A 78 -15.12 -12.16 8.22
CA VAL A 78 -14.40 -10.90 8.43
C VAL A 78 -13.04 -10.99 7.75
N HIS A 79 -12.75 -10.02 6.89
CA HIS A 79 -11.46 -9.85 6.21
C HIS A 79 -10.60 -8.79 6.90
N HIS A 80 -9.28 -8.99 6.85
CA HIS A 80 -8.26 -8.13 7.45
C HIS A 80 -7.54 -7.31 6.37
N TYR A 81 -7.91 -6.04 6.25
CA TYR A 81 -7.27 -5.10 5.33
C TYR A 81 -6.03 -4.50 5.99
N ARG A 82 -4.85 -4.93 5.55
CA ARG A 82 -3.55 -4.51 6.12
C ARG A 82 -3.05 -3.29 5.37
N PHE A 83 -2.98 -2.14 6.04
CA PHE A 83 -2.36 -0.92 5.53
C PHE A 83 -0.92 -0.87 6.04
N GLN A 84 0.04 -1.00 5.12
CA GLN A 84 1.44 -1.22 5.43
C GLN A 84 2.29 -0.12 4.82
N LEU A 85 2.97 0.65 5.66
CA LEU A 85 3.92 1.68 5.26
C LEU A 85 5.34 1.14 5.42
N TYR A 86 6.15 1.30 4.37
CA TYR A 86 7.53 0.87 4.31
C TYR A 86 8.46 2.06 4.20
N ALA A 87 9.54 2.06 4.99
CA ALA A 87 10.67 2.95 4.84
C ALA A 87 11.75 2.30 3.98
N LEU A 88 12.28 3.06 3.02
CA LEU A 88 13.28 2.62 2.06
C LEU A 88 14.50 3.53 2.16
N ASN A 89 15.70 2.97 2.20
CA ASN A 89 16.96 3.73 2.24
C ASN A 89 17.48 4.15 0.84
N GLN A 90 16.68 3.92 -0.20
CA GLN A 90 16.95 4.34 -1.57
C GLN A 90 15.65 4.78 -2.24
N PRO A 91 15.70 5.60 -3.29
CA PRO A 91 14.53 5.98 -4.04
C PRO A 91 13.95 4.75 -4.74
N LEU A 92 12.65 4.57 -4.64
CA LEU A 92 11.93 3.49 -5.34
C LEU A 92 10.65 4.08 -5.92
N THR A 93 10.56 4.08 -7.24
CA THR A 93 9.36 4.43 -7.99
C THR A 93 9.12 3.34 -9.01
N LEU A 94 7.96 2.70 -8.92
CA LEU A 94 7.57 1.65 -9.85
C LEU A 94 6.66 2.21 -10.95
N ALA A 95 6.69 1.55 -12.11
CA ALA A 95 5.83 1.90 -13.22
C ALA A 95 4.36 1.60 -12.89
N SER A 96 3.43 2.33 -13.49
CA SER A 96 2.00 2.08 -13.33
C SER A 96 1.56 0.74 -13.92
N SER A 97 2.36 0.16 -14.82
CA SER A 97 2.18 -1.17 -15.39
C SER A 97 2.81 -2.30 -14.57
N THR A 98 3.54 -2.00 -13.48
CA THR A 98 4.16 -3.05 -12.65
C THR A 98 3.07 -3.90 -11.97
N PRO A 99 3.10 -5.24 -12.11
CA PRO A 99 2.12 -6.12 -11.47
C PRO A 99 2.16 -6.05 -9.94
N ALA A 100 1.00 -6.17 -9.29
CA ALA A 100 0.87 -6.07 -7.84
C ALA A 100 1.84 -6.96 -7.05
N ARG A 101 1.99 -8.22 -7.49
CA ARG A 101 2.89 -9.18 -6.85
C ARG A 101 4.36 -8.73 -6.95
N GLU A 102 4.79 -8.33 -8.14
CA GLU A 102 6.15 -7.84 -8.34
C GLU A 102 6.42 -6.57 -7.52
N ALA A 103 5.44 -5.66 -7.48
CA ALA A 103 5.57 -4.41 -6.76
C ALA A 103 5.69 -4.64 -5.24
N THR A 104 4.80 -5.45 -4.67
CA THR A 104 4.81 -5.77 -3.23
C THR A 104 6.07 -6.54 -2.81
N GLU A 105 6.52 -7.51 -3.61
CA GLU A 105 7.78 -8.22 -3.35
C GLU A 105 9.00 -7.30 -3.44
N THR A 106 9.02 -6.37 -4.40
CA THR A 106 10.12 -5.41 -4.56
C THR A 106 10.18 -4.45 -3.37
N ILE A 107 9.04 -3.90 -2.95
CA ILE A 107 8.95 -3.01 -1.78
C ILE A 107 9.41 -3.74 -0.52
N ALA A 108 8.90 -4.95 -0.25
CA ALA A 108 9.24 -5.70 0.94
C ALA A 108 10.74 -6.06 1.01
N LYS A 109 11.36 -6.39 -0.13
CA LYS A 109 12.81 -6.68 -0.20
C LYS A 109 13.69 -5.46 0.05
N ALA A 110 13.21 -4.27 -0.33
CA ALA A 110 13.96 -3.02 -0.20
C ALA A 110 13.72 -2.30 1.15
N ALA A 111 12.73 -2.74 1.93
CA ALA A 111 12.34 -2.09 3.18
C ALA A 111 13.41 -2.22 4.28
N THR A 112 13.67 -1.11 4.96
CA THR A 112 14.52 -1.05 6.16
C THR A 112 13.69 -0.98 7.45
N ALA A 113 12.44 -0.55 7.37
CA ALA A 113 11.47 -0.59 8.45
C ALA A 113 10.04 -0.66 7.90
N GLU A 114 9.10 -1.10 8.71
CA GLU A 114 7.67 -1.15 8.38
C GLU A 114 6.78 -0.74 9.55
N ALA A 115 5.60 -0.23 9.22
CA ALA A 115 4.49 -0.02 10.16
C ALA A 115 3.20 -0.54 9.54
N ARG A 116 2.31 -1.12 10.36
CA ARG A 116 1.04 -1.70 9.90
C ARG A 116 -0.10 -1.30 10.81
N ILE A 117 -1.23 -0.96 10.20
CA ILE A 117 -2.55 -1.02 10.85
C ILE A 117 -3.45 -1.99 10.09
N VAL A 118 -4.46 -2.54 10.77
CA VAL A 118 -5.39 -3.51 10.19
C VAL A 118 -6.82 -3.00 10.38
N GLY A 119 -7.53 -2.83 9.28
CA GLY A 119 -8.96 -2.58 9.25
C GLY A 119 -9.73 -3.90 9.08
N LEU A 120 -10.89 -4.01 9.71
CA LEU A 120 -11.77 -5.17 9.59
C LEU A 120 -13.01 -4.79 8.79
N PHE A 121 -13.39 -5.63 7.84
CA PHE A 121 -14.68 -5.50 7.14
C PHE A 121 -15.19 -6.89 6.75
N GLY A 122 -16.49 -7.11 6.87
CA GLY A 122 -17.14 -8.38 6.54
C GLY A 122 -18.45 -8.15 5.80
N GLY A 123 -18.87 -9.14 5.02
CA GLY A 123 -20.09 -9.15 4.22
C GLY A 123 -21.14 -10.13 4.71
#